data_AF-A0A948CJ60-F1
#
_entry.id   AF-A0A948CJ60-F1
#
_cell.length_a   1.000
_cell.length_b   1.000
_cell.length_c   1.000
_cell.angle_alpha   90.00
_cell.angle_beta   90.00
_cell.angle_gamma   90.00
#
_symmetry.space_group_name_H-M   'P 1'
#
loop_
_entity.id
_entity.type
_entity.pdbx_description
1 polymer ?
#
loop_
_entity_poly.entity_id
_entity_poly.type
_entity_poly.pdbx_seq_one_letter_code
_entity_poly.pdbx_strand_id
1 'polypeptide(L)'
;MFSATKKKDPEAEQRLIDAMKARCEAQKAQLAAMTEKADTSGAERAAARLMELAKNPKLPNDYKKFIMGEAQRLECEANIKATDAAVHRAMAAAMADNKEQRDKEIVALRKTMQKAVSLRAPQEFRLGTEKALENILLSGGVRHDGPTKAKPMDTAPKLERSAKDGLPVMGRIPQDAKE
;
A
#
# COMPACT_ATOMS: atom_id res chain seq x y z
N MET A 1 26.45 17.99 63.05
CA MET A 1 25.83 18.10 61.71
C MET A 1 25.26 16.74 61.34
N PHE A 2 23.97 16.52 61.54
CA PHE A 2 23.33 15.24 61.18
C PHE A 2 22.84 15.32 59.73
N SER A 3 23.58 14.70 58.81
CA SER A 3 23.07 14.40 57.47
C SER A 3 22.14 13.20 57.59
N ALA A 4 20.84 13.47 57.75
CA ALA A 4 19.81 12.45 57.69
C ALA A 4 19.73 11.93 56.25
N THR A 5 20.45 10.84 55.97
CA THR A 5 20.23 9.99 54.81
C THR A 5 18.78 9.49 54.88
N LYS A 6 17.87 10.18 54.19
CA LYS A 6 16.51 9.71 53.94
C LYS A 6 16.62 8.31 53.34
N LYS A 7 16.33 7.27 54.12
CA LYS A 7 16.04 5.93 53.60
C LYS A 7 14.94 6.12 52.56
N LYS A 8 15.27 5.96 51.27
CA LYS A 8 14.26 5.87 50.23
C LYS A 8 13.39 4.68 50.59
N ASP A 9 12.14 4.94 50.91
CA ASP A 9 11.17 3.91 51.20
C ASP A 9 10.98 3.08 49.91
N PRO A 10 11.43 1.82 49.88
CA PRO A 10 11.44 1.01 48.65
C PRO A 10 10.01 0.81 48.10
N GLU A 11 9.00 0.81 48.96
CA GLU A 11 7.60 0.75 48.51
C GLU A 11 7.16 2.02 47.79
N ALA A 12 7.58 3.20 48.27
CA ALA A 12 7.22 4.47 47.63
C ALA A 12 7.89 4.63 46.26
N GLU A 13 9.13 4.15 46.12
CA GLU A 13 9.84 4.12 44.84
C GLU A 13 9.18 3.14 43.86
N GLN A 14 8.77 1.98 44.32
CA GLN A 14 8.05 0.99 43.51
C GLN A 14 6.68 1.52 43.04
N ARG A 15 5.87 2.11 43.93
CA ARG A 15 4.58 2.73 43.56
C ARG A 15 4.74 3.81 42.51
N LEU A 16 5.83 4.59 42.57
CA LEU A 16 6.11 5.63 41.58
C LEU A 16 6.50 5.03 40.22
N ILE A 17 7.28 3.95 40.21
CA ILE A 17 7.61 3.21 38.98
C ILE A 17 6.32 2.65 38.35
N ASP A 18 5.44 2.06 39.15
CA ASP A 18 4.21 1.46 38.65
C ASP A 18 3.22 2.52 38.13
N ALA A 19 3.11 3.67 38.81
CA ALA A 19 2.35 4.81 38.29
C ALA A 19 2.90 5.33 36.95
N MET A 20 4.22 5.35 36.79
CA MET A 20 4.88 5.75 35.53
C MET A 20 4.64 4.72 34.41
N LYS A 21 4.69 3.42 34.72
CA LYS A 21 4.32 2.36 33.77
C LYS A 21 2.86 2.50 33.33
N ALA A 22 1.94 2.68 34.26
CA ALA A 22 0.52 2.89 33.97
C ALA A 22 0.28 4.09 33.04
N ARG A 23 1.02 5.19 33.24
CA ARG A 23 0.96 6.34 32.34
C ARG A 23 1.49 6.03 30.94
N CYS A 24 2.57 5.25 30.84
CA CYS A 24 3.10 4.80 29.55
C CYS A 24 2.09 3.88 28.82
N GLU A 25 1.45 2.97 29.53
CA GLU A 25 0.42 2.08 28.97
C GLU A 25 -0.83 2.85 28.51
N ALA A 26 -1.29 3.84 29.28
CA ALA A 26 -2.39 4.70 28.86
C ALA A 26 -2.04 5.48 27.57
N GLN A 27 -0.81 5.98 27.46
CA GLN A 27 -0.35 6.68 26.27
C GLN A 27 -0.16 5.73 25.08
N LYS A 28 0.27 4.49 25.33
CA LYS A 28 0.32 3.42 24.32
C LYS A 28 -1.07 3.08 23.79
N ALA A 29 -2.07 2.96 24.67
CA ALA A 29 -3.46 2.70 24.27
C ALA A 29 -4.02 3.84 23.40
N GLN A 30 -3.71 5.10 23.72
CA GLN A 30 -4.06 6.24 22.86
C GLN A 30 -3.38 6.15 21.49
N LEU A 31 -2.10 5.78 21.44
CA LEU A 31 -1.38 5.59 20.18
C LEU A 31 -2.02 4.48 19.34
N ALA A 32 -2.33 3.33 19.95
CA ALA A 32 -3.03 2.24 19.26
C ALA A 32 -4.39 2.68 18.68
N ALA A 33 -5.17 3.47 19.42
CA ALA A 33 -6.43 4.01 18.91
C ALA A 33 -6.25 4.96 17.70
N MET A 34 -5.14 5.69 17.61
CA MET A 34 -4.81 6.51 16.44
C MET A 34 -4.34 5.64 15.26
N THR A 35 -3.59 4.58 15.55
CA THR A 35 -3.16 3.58 14.56
C THR A 35 -4.36 2.90 13.89
N GLU A 36 -5.39 2.52 14.65
CA GLU A 36 -6.62 1.93 14.09
C GLU A 36 -7.37 2.88 13.14
N LYS A 37 -7.29 4.19 13.39
CA LYS A 37 -7.90 5.21 12.53
C LYS A 37 -7.02 5.63 11.35
N ALA A 38 -5.82 5.07 11.23
CA ALA A 38 -4.79 5.51 10.30
C ALA A 38 -4.48 7.02 10.39
N ASP A 39 -4.63 7.64 11.57
CA ASP A 39 -4.27 9.04 11.81
C ASP A 39 -2.75 9.15 12.03
N THR A 40 -2.00 9.32 10.95
CA THR A 40 -0.54 9.42 10.96
C THR A 40 -0.03 10.61 11.79
N SER A 41 -0.73 11.74 11.74
CA SER A 41 -0.35 12.95 12.47
C SER A 41 -0.58 12.83 13.98
N GLY A 42 -1.69 12.18 14.37
CA GLY A 42 -2.00 11.85 15.75
C GLY A 42 -1.03 10.81 16.30
N ALA A 43 -0.76 9.77 15.52
CA ALA A 43 0.16 8.70 15.86
C ALA A 43 1.60 9.20 16.07
N GLU A 44 2.15 10.02 15.17
CA GLU A 44 3.50 10.60 15.31
C GLU A 44 3.61 11.44 16.59
N ARG A 45 2.62 12.30 16.86
CA ARG A 45 2.62 13.11 18.09
C ARG A 45 2.48 12.25 19.34
N ALA A 46 1.67 11.19 19.29
CA ALA A 46 1.49 10.27 20.43
C ALA A 46 2.74 9.42 20.68
N ALA A 47 3.42 8.95 19.62
CA ALA A 47 4.68 8.24 19.70
C ALA A 47 5.79 9.13 20.28
N ALA A 48 5.91 10.38 19.80
CA ALA A 48 6.85 11.35 20.36
C ALA A 48 6.63 11.59 21.86
N ARG A 49 5.36 11.76 22.29
CA ARG A 49 5.02 11.88 23.71
C ARG A 49 5.41 10.62 24.51
N LEU A 50 5.18 9.43 23.96
CA LEU A 50 5.54 8.18 24.62
C LEU A 50 7.06 8.02 24.75
N MET A 51 7.82 8.42 23.72
CA MET A 51 9.27 8.45 23.75
C MET A 51 9.81 9.43 24.81
N GLU A 52 9.24 10.62 24.93
CA GLU A 52 9.63 11.56 26.00
C GLU A 52 9.33 11.02 27.40
N LEU A 53 8.18 10.35 27.59
CA LEU A 53 7.87 9.69 28.86
C LEU A 53 8.87 8.57 29.19
N ALA A 54 9.30 7.82 28.18
CA ALA A 54 10.26 6.72 28.34
C ALA A 54 11.67 7.19 28.75
N LYS A 55 12.04 8.46 28.51
CA LYS A 55 13.33 9.02 28.95
C LYS A 55 13.44 9.19 30.47
N ASN A 56 12.36 8.99 31.23
CA ASN A 56 12.40 9.16 32.68
C ASN A 56 13.43 8.22 33.35
N PRO A 57 14.39 8.74 34.13
CA PRO A 57 15.46 7.92 34.72
C PRO A 57 14.96 6.85 35.68
N LYS A 58 13.76 7.01 36.24
CA LYS A 58 13.17 6.07 37.21
C LYS A 58 12.58 4.81 36.55
N LEU A 59 12.40 4.80 35.23
CA LEU A 59 11.90 3.62 34.54
C LEU A 59 13.02 2.56 34.35
N PRO A 60 12.71 1.26 34.54
CA PRO A 60 13.65 0.19 34.23
C PRO A 60 14.08 0.22 32.76
N ASN A 61 15.36 -0.01 32.48
CA ASN A 61 15.91 0.09 31.12
C ASN A 61 15.26 -0.88 30.12
N ASP A 62 14.92 -2.10 30.55
CA ASP A 62 14.25 -3.08 29.69
C ASP A 62 12.85 -2.60 29.30
N TYR A 63 12.14 -1.98 30.25
CA TYR A 63 10.83 -1.39 29.99
C TYR A 63 10.92 -0.18 29.05
N LYS A 64 11.97 0.65 29.17
CA LYS A 64 12.21 1.77 28.23
C LYS A 64 12.40 1.25 26.80
N LYS A 65 13.24 0.23 26.61
CA LYS A 65 13.46 -0.38 25.30
C LYS A 65 12.17 -0.96 24.73
N PHE A 66 11.39 -1.66 25.56
CA PHE A 66 10.10 -2.21 25.18
C PHE A 66 9.12 -1.12 24.72
N ILE A 67 8.89 -0.09 25.53
CA ILE A 67 7.90 0.94 25.22
C ILE A 67 8.30 1.81 24.02
N MET A 68 9.60 2.08 23.84
CA MET A 68 10.11 2.79 22.66
C MET A 68 9.96 1.95 21.40
N GLY A 69 10.23 0.65 21.47
CA GLY A 69 10.00 -0.28 20.37
C GLY A 69 8.52 -0.36 19.98
N GLU A 70 7.63 -0.43 20.98
CA GLU A 70 6.18 -0.43 20.75
C GLU A 70 5.67 0.89 20.15
N ALA A 71 6.18 2.05 20.62
CA ALA A 71 5.88 3.34 20.00
C ALA A 71 6.24 3.35 18.51
N GLN A 72 7.47 2.94 18.19
CA GLN A 72 7.94 2.89 16.81
C GLN A 72 7.12 1.92 15.96
N ARG A 73 6.80 0.73 16.50
CA ARG A 73 5.99 -0.27 15.81
C ARG A 73 4.59 0.24 15.48
N LEU A 74 3.91 0.85 16.45
CA LEU A 74 2.56 1.39 16.27
C LEU A 74 2.53 2.60 15.33
N GLU A 75 3.55 3.46 15.37
CA GLU A 75 3.70 4.57 14.41
C GLU A 75 3.92 4.03 13.00
N CYS A 76 4.76 2.99 12.84
CA CYS A 76 4.97 2.33 11.57
C CYS A 76 3.67 1.73 11.03
N GLU A 77 2.92 1.02 11.88
CA GLU A 77 1.65 0.39 11.52
C GLU A 77 0.61 1.43 11.08
N ALA A 78 0.54 2.59 11.75
CA ALA A 78 -0.36 3.68 11.34
C ALA A 78 -0.01 4.20 9.94
N ASN A 79 1.28 4.33 9.62
CA ASN A 79 1.74 4.77 8.30
C ASN A 79 1.52 3.71 7.22
N ILE A 80 1.64 2.42 7.53
CA ILE A 80 1.29 1.32 6.62
C ILE A 80 -0.20 1.39 6.28
N LYS A 81 -1.08 1.39 7.29
CA LYS A 81 -2.55 1.48 7.09
C LYS A 81 -2.94 2.73 6.28
N ALA A 82 -2.31 3.87 6.56
CA ALA A 82 -2.56 5.11 5.81
C ALA A 82 -2.10 5.04 4.36
N THR A 83 -0.98 4.35 4.09
CA THR A 83 -0.46 4.12 2.75
C THR A 83 -1.40 3.23 1.95
N ASP A 84 -1.87 2.12 2.53
CA ASP A 84 -2.83 1.22 1.90
C ASP A 84 -4.14 1.96 1.54
N ALA A 85 -4.65 2.78 2.47
CA ALA A 85 -5.82 3.61 2.21
C ALA A 85 -5.59 4.61 1.06
N ALA A 86 -4.40 5.21 0.97
CA ALA A 86 -4.04 6.12 -0.13
C ALA A 86 -3.90 5.38 -1.46
N VAL A 87 -3.34 4.17 -1.48
CA VAL A 87 -3.29 3.29 -2.67
C VAL A 87 -4.70 3.04 -3.21
N HIS A 88 -5.63 2.63 -2.35
CA HIS A 88 -7.01 2.37 -2.77
C HIS A 88 -7.70 3.62 -3.31
N ARG A 89 -7.54 4.78 -2.66
CA ARG A 89 -8.11 6.04 -3.15
C ARG A 89 -7.48 6.52 -4.46
N ALA A 90 -6.17 6.37 -4.61
CA ALA A 90 -5.46 6.70 -5.85
C ALA A 90 -5.90 5.79 -7.01
N MET A 91 -6.08 4.50 -6.75
CA MET A 91 -6.59 3.54 -7.73
C MET A 91 -8.03 3.86 -8.15
N ALA A 92 -8.92 4.17 -7.19
CA ALA A 92 -10.28 4.58 -7.49
C ALA A 92 -10.33 5.87 -8.32
N ALA A 93 -9.48 6.85 -8.00
CA ALA A 93 -9.36 8.08 -8.78
C ALA A 93 -8.82 7.84 -10.19
N ALA A 94 -7.86 6.92 -10.36
CA ALA A 94 -7.35 6.52 -11.66
C ALA A 94 -8.43 5.84 -12.53
N MET A 95 -9.25 4.97 -11.93
CA MET A 95 -10.39 4.32 -12.62
C MET A 95 -11.51 5.30 -13.01
N ALA A 96 -11.66 6.39 -12.25
CA ALA A 96 -12.63 7.45 -12.51
C ALA A 96 -12.10 8.57 -13.43
N ASP A 97 -10.89 8.42 -13.98
CA ASP A 97 -10.17 9.42 -14.78
C ASP A 97 -10.04 10.81 -14.08
N ASN A 98 -10.09 10.82 -12.74
CA ASN A 98 -9.90 12.02 -11.95
C ASN A 98 -8.40 12.21 -11.64
N LYS A 99 -7.70 12.83 -12.60
CA LYS A 99 -6.24 13.06 -12.53
C LYS A 99 -5.81 13.85 -11.31
N GLU A 100 -6.54 14.92 -10.96
CA GLU A 100 -6.20 15.79 -9.82
C GLU A 100 -6.25 15.02 -8.51
N GLN A 101 -7.33 14.29 -8.26
CA GLN A 101 -7.48 13.48 -7.05
C GLN A 101 -6.45 12.34 -7.02
N ARG A 102 -6.18 11.70 -8.16
CA ARG A 102 -5.15 10.66 -8.26
C ARG A 102 -3.78 11.19 -7.87
N ASP A 103 -3.36 12.32 -8.45
CA ASP A 103 -2.04 12.89 -8.21
C ASP A 103 -1.89 13.35 -6.74
N LYS A 104 -2.95 13.90 -6.14
CA LYS A 104 -3.01 14.21 -4.70
C LYS A 104 -2.79 12.98 -3.82
N GLU A 105 -3.47 11.88 -4.11
CA GLU A 105 -3.33 10.64 -3.33
C GLU A 105 -1.97 9.97 -3.56
N ILE A 106 -1.37 10.09 -4.75
CA ILE A 106 0.00 9.62 -5.02
C ILE A 106 1.03 10.38 -4.16
N VAL A 107 0.89 11.70 -4.01
CA VAL A 107 1.77 12.49 -3.13
C VAL A 107 1.63 12.04 -1.68
N ALA A 108 0.39 11.83 -1.21
CA ALA A 108 0.12 11.35 0.13
C ALA A 108 0.74 9.95 0.37
N LEU A 109 0.52 9.02 -0.57
CA LEU A 109 1.06 7.67 -0.58
C LEU A 109 2.59 7.68 -0.46
N ARG A 110 3.28 8.47 -1.29
CA ARG A 110 4.76 8.54 -1.27
C ARG A 110 5.27 9.03 0.08
N LYS A 111 4.61 10.04 0.66
CA LYS A 111 4.97 10.60 1.97
C LYS A 111 4.81 9.56 3.09
N THR A 112 3.66 8.90 3.17
CA THR A 112 3.41 7.91 4.23
C THR A 112 4.26 6.65 4.06
N MET A 113 4.49 6.23 2.82
CA MET A 113 5.39 5.11 2.50
C MET A 113 6.82 5.39 2.95
N GLN A 114 7.39 6.56 2.61
CA GLN A 114 8.74 6.93 3.03
C GLN A 114 8.87 6.95 4.56
N LYS A 115 7.87 7.48 5.25
CA LYS A 115 7.82 7.49 6.71
C LYS A 115 7.78 6.06 7.28
N ALA A 116 6.90 5.19 6.77
CA ALA A 116 6.84 3.79 7.19
C ALA A 116 8.19 3.06 6.99
N VAL A 117 8.84 3.25 5.83
CA VAL A 117 10.17 2.68 5.57
C VAL A 117 11.22 3.20 6.54
N SER A 118 11.21 4.50 6.86
CA SER A 118 12.12 5.08 7.86
C SER A 118 11.94 4.49 9.26
N LEU A 119 10.71 4.04 9.58
CA LEU A 119 10.36 3.39 10.83
C LEU A 119 10.60 1.87 10.81
N ARG A 120 11.26 1.35 9.77
CA ARG A 120 11.60 -0.07 9.56
C ARG A 120 10.41 -0.96 9.20
N ALA A 121 9.49 -0.44 8.38
CA ALA A 121 8.49 -1.29 7.74
C ALA A 121 9.13 -2.48 7.00
N PRO A 122 8.44 -3.63 6.89
CA PRO A 122 8.93 -4.80 6.16
C PRO A 122 9.28 -4.47 4.71
N GLN A 123 10.30 -5.13 4.15
CA GLN A 123 10.72 -4.91 2.76
C GLN A 123 9.61 -5.27 1.76
N GLU A 124 8.81 -6.28 2.08
CA GLU A 124 7.67 -6.71 1.27
C GLU A 124 6.62 -5.60 1.13
N PHE A 125 6.36 -4.83 2.19
CA PHE A 125 5.44 -3.68 2.15
C PHE A 125 5.91 -2.62 1.16
N ARG A 126 7.22 -2.31 1.16
CA ARG A 126 7.80 -1.35 0.23
C ARG A 126 7.63 -1.82 -1.23
N LEU A 127 8.05 -3.05 -1.52
CA LEU A 127 7.95 -3.61 -2.87
C LEU A 127 6.50 -3.72 -3.35
N GLY A 128 5.58 -4.11 -2.47
CA GLY A 128 4.15 -4.17 -2.78
C GLY A 128 3.56 -2.80 -3.09
N THR A 129 3.91 -1.78 -2.30
CA THR A 129 3.45 -0.41 -2.51
C THR A 129 4.03 0.21 -3.78
N GLU A 130 5.31 -0.04 -4.07
CA GLU A 130 5.97 0.42 -5.31
C GLU A 130 5.28 -0.16 -6.56
N LYS A 131 4.98 -1.47 -6.56
CA LYS A 131 4.20 -2.12 -7.62
C LYS A 131 2.79 -1.55 -7.76
N ALA A 132 2.11 -1.30 -6.64
CA ALA A 132 0.78 -0.70 -6.66
C ALA A 132 0.80 0.71 -7.25
N LEU A 133 1.81 1.52 -6.90
CA LEU A 133 2.01 2.85 -7.46
C LEU A 133 2.26 2.81 -8.98
N GLU A 134 3.11 1.88 -9.44
CA GLU A 134 3.34 1.66 -10.87
C GLU A 134 2.03 1.33 -11.60
N ASN A 135 1.26 0.40 -11.06
CA ASN A 135 -0.04 0.05 -11.61
C ASN A 135 -0.98 1.27 -11.70
N ILE A 136 -1.06 2.11 -10.67
CA ILE A 136 -1.91 3.31 -10.68
C ILE A 136 -1.48 4.30 -11.76
N LEU A 137 -0.17 4.47 -11.96
CA LEU A 137 0.37 5.37 -12.97
C LEU A 137 0.10 4.86 -14.39
N LEU A 138 0.18 3.54 -14.61
CA LEU A 138 -0.05 2.89 -15.90
C LEU A 138 -1.52 2.65 -16.22
N SER A 139 -2.39 2.58 -15.21
CA SER A 139 -3.84 2.30 -15.37
C SER A 139 -4.67 3.55 -15.70
N GLY A 140 -4.05 4.71 -15.85
CA GLY A 140 -4.75 5.95 -16.19
C GLY A 140 -5.11 6.03 -17.67
N GLY A 141 -6.40 5.94 -17.98
CA GLY A 141 -6.95 6.54 -19.21
C GLY A 141 -7.39 5.60 -20.34
N VAL A 142 -7.99 4.43 -20.07
CA VAL A 142 -8.75 3.70 -21.12
C VAL A 142 -10.00 3.00 -20.57
N ARG A 143 -10.97 3.74 -20.03
CA ARG A 143 -12.37 3.30 -20.22
C ARG A 143 -12.77 3.73 -21.61
N HIS A 144 -12.48 2.87 -22.59
CA HIS A 144 -13.01 3.03 -23.93
C HIS A 144 -14.52 2.71 -23.84
N ASP A 145 -15.35 3.72 -23.63
CA ASP A 145 -16.82 3.60 -23.66
C ASP A 145 -17.37 3.42 -25.10
N GLY A 146 -16.48 3.21 -26.08
CA GLY A 146 -16.81 2.93 -27.46
C GLY A 146 -15.91 1.84 -28.05
N PRO A 147 -16.37 1.11 -29.08
CA PRO A 147 -15.61 0.05 -29.70
C PRO A 147 -14.24 0.57 -30.14
N THR A 148 -13.18 0.00 -29.57
CA THR A 148 -11.81 0.26 -30.02
C THR A 148 -11.70 -0.11 -31.50
N LYS A 149 -11.10 0.77 -32.31
CA LYS A 149 -10.81 0.58 -33.75
C LYS A 149 -9.80 -0.55 -34.01
N ALA A 150 -9.85 -1.65 -33.28
CA ALA A 150 -8.90 -2.75 -33.30
C ALA A 150 -9.48 -4.06 -33.84
N LYS A 151 -10.50 -3.96 -34.70
CA LYS A 151 -10.69 -4.91 -35.80
C LYS A 151 -10.94 -4.10 -37.06
N PRO A 152 -10.10 -4.16 -38.10
CA PRO A 152 -10.59 -3.83 -39.43
C PRO A 152 -11.79 -4.74 -39.65
N MET A 153 -12.96 -4.16 -39.94
CA MET A 153 -14.06 -4.97 -40.47
C MET A 153 -13.46 -5.72 -41.64
N ASP A 154 -13.52 -7.06 -41.59
CA ASP A 154 -13.16 -7.90 -42.69
C ASP A 154 -14.22 -7.69 -43.78
N THR A 155 -14.07 -6.58 -44.51
CA THR A 155 -14.87 -6.21 -45.69
C THR A 155 -14.31 -6.88 -46.93
N ALA A 156 -13.64 -8.02 -46.78
CA ALA A 156 -13.43 -8.91 -47.90
C ALA A 156 -14.81 -9.35 -48.40
N PRO A 157 -15.17 -9.05 -49.67
CA PRO A 157 -16.41 -9.54 -50.22
C PRO A 157 -16.40 -11.07 -50.15
N LYS A 158 -17.41 -11.65 -49.50
CA LYS A 158 -17.64 -13.09 -49.56
C LYS A 158 -17.85 -13.43 -51.03
N LEU A 159 -16.85 -14.02 -51.66
CA LEU A 159 -17.00 -14.66 -52.97
C LEU A 159 -18.13 -15.68 -52.83
N GLU A 160 -19.32 -15.34 -53.35
CA GLU A 160 -20.36 -16.32 -53.55
C GLU A 160 -19.79 -17.37 -54.49
N ARG A 161 -19.52 -18.56 -53.95
CA ARG A 161 -19.26 -19.73 -54.79
C ARG A 161 -20.56 -20.04 -55.49
N SER A 162 -20.67 -19.61 -56.75
CA SER A 162 -21.66 -20.13 -57.68
C SER A 162 -21.40 -21.63 -57.85
N ALA A 163 -22.21 -22.42 -57.16
CA ALA A 163 -22.34 -23.83 -57.46
C ALA A 163 -23.14 -23.95 -58.77
N LYS A 164 -22.56 -24.70 -59.72
CA LYS A 164 -23.11 -25.15 -61.02
C LYS A 164 -23.07 -24.10 -62.13
N ASP A 165 -22.12 -24.27 -63.05
CA ASP A 165 -22.47 -24.79 -64.39
C ASP A 165 -21.22 -25.17 -65.19
N GLY A 166 -21.28 -26.34 -65.82
CA GLY A 166 -20.54 -26.65 -67.04
C GLY A 166 -19.08 -27.06 -66.89
N LEU A 167 -18.80 -28.29 -66.44
CA LEU A 167 -17.59 -29.01 -66.84
C LEU A 167 -17.54 -29.05 -68.39
N PRO A 168 -16.49 -28.54 -69.06
CA PRO A 168 -16.32 -28.81 -70.47
C PRO A 168 -15.95 -30.29 -70.67
N VAL A 169 -16.70 -30.90 -71.60
CA VAL A 169 -16.63 -32.30 -72.01
C VAL A 169 -15.20 -32.67 -72.45
N MET A 170 -14.78 -33.83 -71.95
CA MET A 170 -13.61 -34.62 -72.35
C MET A 170 -13.37 -34.62 -73.87
N GLY A 171 -12.34 -33.90 -74.31
CA GLY A 171 -11.72 -34.10 -75.63
C GLY A 171 -10.85 -35.35 -75.59
N ARG A 172 -11.29 -36.43 -76.25
CA ARG A 172 -10.48 -37.63 -76.49
C ARG A 172 -9.27 -37.24 -77.35
N ILE A 173 -8.08 -37.56 -76.86
CA ILE A 173 -6.84 -37.60 -77.64
C ILE A 173 -6.94 -38.88 -78.50
N PRO A 174 -6.85 -38.82 -79.85
CA PRO A 174 -6.58 -40.02 -80.62
C PRO A 174 -5.11 -40.40 -80.43
N GLN A 175 -4.89 -41.47 -79.66
CA GLN A 175 -3.74 -42.34 -79.87
C GLN A 175 -3.94 -42.99 -81.24
N ASP A 176 -3.04 -42.75 -82.17
CA ASP A 176 -2.39 -43.82 -82.93
C ASP A 176 -1.27 -43.22 -83.80
N ALA A 177 -0.05 -43.63 -83.44
CA ALA A 177 1.12 -43.61 -84.30
C ALA A 177 1.59 -45.07 -84.39
N LYS A 178 2.02 -45.48 -85.60
CA LYS A 178 2.47 -46.81 -86.09
C LYS A 178 1.40 -47.45 -87.00
N GLU A 179 1.63 -47.77 -88.26
CA GLU A 179 2.83 -47.85 -89.12
C GLU A 179 2.46 -47.45 -90.56
#